data_AF-A0A7Y0KS81-F1
#
_entry.id   AF-A0A7Y0KS81-F1
#
_cell.length_a   1.000
_cell.length_b   1.000
_cell.length_c   1.000
_cell.angle_alpha   90.00
_cell.angle_beta   90.00
_cell.angle_gamma   90.00
#
_symmetry.space_group_name_H-M   'P 1'
#
loop_
_entity.id
_entity.type
_entity.pdbx_description
1 polymer ?
#
loop_
_entity_poly.entity_id
_entity_poly.type
_entity_poly.pdbx_seq_one_letter_code
_entity_poly.pdbx_strand_id
1 'polypeptide(L)'
;MSLTLRVLAPDQSVFDGTAEEVILPSTTGLIGILPGHISLVTALDIGVMRVRTNGAWNSIALMGGFAEVEADDVTVLVNGAELGKSIDATTAEAELEQAKAKVSQMEGQEPSTEKIKAQQNFNRARARVQATK
;
A
#
# COMPACT_ATOMS: atom_id res chain seq x y z
N MET A 1 -23.21 -3.65 -8.34
CA MET A 1 -22.65 -2.33 -8.69
C MET A 1 -21.16 -2.42 -8.45
N SER A 2 -20.35 -1.96 -9.38
CA SER A 2 -18.90 -2.15 -9.37
C SER A 2 -18.21 -0.81 -9.55
N LEU A 3 -17.12 -0.63 -8.82
CA LEU A 3 -16.17 0.46 -8.94
C LEU A 3 -15.16 0.07 -10.02
N THR A 4 -14.66 1.04 -10.77
CA THR A 4 -13.42 0.85 -11.55
C THR A 4 -12.24 1.15 -10.64
N LEU A 5 -11.24 0.28 -10.59
CA LEU A 5 -10.05 0.47 -9.78
C LEU A 5 -8.81 0.44 -10.69
N ARG A 6 -8.04 1.52 -10.63
CA ARG A 6 -6.74 1.65 -11.30
C ARG A 6 -5.66 1.93 -10.29
N VAL A 7 -4.61 1.11 -10.28
CA VAL A 7 -3.40 1.31 -9.48
C VAL A 7 -2.26 1.60 -10.44
N LEU A 8 -1.80 2.85 -10.42
CA LEU A 8 -0.79 3.39 -11.32
C LEU A 8 0.51 3.62 -10.54
N ALA A 9 1.58 2.99 -11.01
CA ALA A 9 2.95 3.31 -10.61
C ALA A 9 3.61 4.18 -11.71
N PRO A 10 4.73 4.87 -11.43
CA PRO A 10 5.36 5.78 -12.40
C PRO A 10 5.86 5.06 -13.65
N ASP A 11 6.13 3.76 -13.53
CA ASP A 11 6.65 2.87 -14.56
C ASP A 11 5.57 2.08 -15.30
N GLN A 12 4.47 1.71 -14.63
CA GLN A 12 3.40 0.89 -15.22
C GLN A 12 2.09 0.93 -14.43
N SER A 13 0.99 0.53 -15.07
CA SER A 13 -0.25 0.19 -14.37
C SER A 13 -0.11 -1.18 -13.71
N VAL A 14 -0.15 -1.21 -12.37
CA VAL A 14 0.03 -2.43 -11.56
C VAL A 14 -1.28 -3.21 -11.47
N PHE A 15 -2.41 -2.52 -11.50
CA PHE A 15 -3.73 -3.14 -11.46
C PHE A 15 -4.74 -2.29 -12.22
N ASP A 16 -5.50 -2.90 -13.11
CA ASP A 16 -6.66 -2.28 -13.76
C ASP A 16 -7.79 -3.31 -13.78
N GLY A 17 -8.91 -2.99 -13.17
CA GLY A 17 -10.05 -3.89 -13.12
C GLY A 17 -11.22 -3.35 -12.31
N THR A 18 -12.27 -4.14 -12.20
CA THR A 18 -13.46 -3.78 -11.41
C THR A 18 -13.39 -4.34 -9.99
N ALA A 19 -13.80 -3.54 -9.02
CA ALA A 19 -13.90 -3.92 -7.61
C ALA A 19 -15.32 -3.69 -7.07
N GLU A 20 -15.76 -4.51 -6.13
CA GLU A 20 -17.01 -4.30 -5.39
C GLU A 20 -16.78 -3.44 -4.15
N GLU A 21 -15.61 -3.60 -3.54
CA GLU A 21 -15.20 -2.92 -2.31
C GLU A 21 -13.69 -2.75 -2.32
N VAL A 22 -13.22 -1.57 -1.92
CA VAL A 22 -11.78 -1.27 -1.83
C VAL A 22 -11.46 -0.71 -0.45
N ILE A 23 -10.48 -1.31 0.23
CA ILE A 23 -9.96 -0.83 1.50
C ILE A 23 -8.59 -0.22 1.26
N LEU A 24 -8.48 1.08 1.53
CA LEU A 24 -7.27 1.88 1.32
C LEU A 24 -6.61 2.24 2.66
N PRO A 25 -5.27 2.14 2.76
CA PRO A 25 -4.52 2.63 3.90
C PRO A 25 -4.23 4.14 3.75
N SER A 26 -5.10 4.99 4.29
CA SER A 26 -4.85 6.43 4.36
C SER A 26 -3.91 6.79 5.52
N THR A 27 -3.30 7.97 5.46
CA THR A 27 -2.50 8.52 6.57
C THR A 27 -3.29 8.68 7.87
N THR A 28 -4.61 8.78 7.79
CA THR A 28 -5.52 8.91 8.94
C THR A 28 -6.12 7.58 9.41
N GLY A 29 -5.81 6.47 8.74
CA GLY A 29 -6.36 5.14 9.05
C GLY A 29 -6.89 4.39 7.83
N LEU A 30 -7.69 3.36 8.06
CA LEU A 30 -8.27 2.55 6.98
C LEU A 30 -9.57 3.20 6.47
N ILE A 31 -9.68 3.35 5.15
CA ILE A 31 -10.89 3.86 4.48
C ILE A 31 -11.45 2.76 3.59
N GLY A 32 -12.72 2.41 3.79
CA GLY A 32 -13.46 1.50 2.92
C GLY A 32 -14.29 2.27 1.92
N ILE A 33 -14.14 1.95 0.63
CA ILE A 33 -14.83 2.60 -0.48
C ILE A 33 -15.79 1.60 -1.11
N LEU A 34 -17.05 2.03 -1.19
CA LEU A 34 -18.17 1.29 -1.78
C LEU A 34 -18.74 2.08 -2.96
N PRO A 35 -19.49 1.43 -3.87
CA PRO A 35 -20.15 2.12 -4.98
C PRO A 35 -21.08 3.23 -4.48
N GLY A 36 -21.07 4.39 -5.15
CA GLY A 36 -21.80 5.60 -4.77
C GLY A 36 -21.06 6.49 -3.78
N HIS A 37 -19.76 6.30 -3.58
CA HIS A 37 -18.95 7.15 -2.71
C HIS A 37 -18.80 8.57 -3.30
N ILE A 38 -18.81 9.58 -2.44
CA ILE A 38 -18.55 10.96 -2.86
C ILE A 38 -17.11 11.13 -3.37
N SER A 39 -16.88 12.09 -4.25
CA SER A 39 -15.52 12.38 -4.70
C SER A 39 -14.60 12.68 -3.52
N LEU A 40 -13.46 11.99 -3.46
CA LEU A 40 -12.52 12.06 -2.35
C LEU A 40 -11.09 11.98 -2.88
N VAL A 41 -10.22 12.86 -2.39
CA VAL A 41 -8.77 12.77 -2.57
C VAL A 41 -8.13 12.58 -1.21
N THR A 42 -7.30 11.55 -1.08
CA THR A 42 -6.63 11.21 0.19
C THR A 42 -5.19 10.77 -0.04
N ALA A 43 -4.33 11.09 0.92
CA ALA A 43 -2.96 10.60 0.95
C ALA A 43 -2.92 9.18 1.51
N LEU A 44 -2.17 8.30 0.86
CA LEU A 44 -1.97 6.93 1.26
C LEU A 44 -0.63 6.78 1.96
N ASP A 45 -0.64 6.09 3.09
CA ASP A 45 0.58 5.68 3.77
C ASP A 45 1.08 4.33 3.21
N ILE A 46 2.31 3.97 3.58
CA ILE A 46 2.90 2.69 3.23
C ILE A 46 2.12 1.58 3.96
N GLY A 47 1.45 0.72 3.20
CA GLY A 47 0.53 -0.25 3.78
C GLY A 47 -0.02 -1.25 2.77
N VAL A 48 -1.08 -1.94 3.19
CA VAL A 48 -1.76 -2.96 2.36
C VAL A 48 -3.14 -2.45 1.99
N MET A 49 -3.38 -2.39 0.69
CA MET A 49 -4.70 -2.20 0.12
C MET A 49 -5.35 -3.55 -0.11
N ARG A 50 -6.65 -3.64 0.18
CA ARG A 50 -7.43 -4.85 -0.08
C ARG A 50 -8.55 -4.54 -1.05
N VAL A 51 -8.66 -5.37 -2.06
CA VAL A 51 -9.66 -5.23 -3.12
C VAL A 51 -10.53 -6.45 -3.12
N ARG A 52 -11.84 -6.25 -3.11
CA ARG A 52 -12.81 -7.32 -3.27
C ARG A 52 -13.29 -7.34 -4.72
N THR A 53 -13.05 -8.45 -5.41
CA THR A 53 -13.52 -8.67 -6.78
C THR A 53 -14.23 -10.01 -6.86
N ASN A 54 -15.50 -10.02 -7.27
CA ASN A 54 -16.33 -11.22 -7.41
C ASN A 54 -16.31 -12.11 -6.14
N GLY A 55 -16.39 -11.48 -4.97
CA GLY A 55 -16.33 -12.18 -3.68
C GLY A 55 -14.94 -12.64 -3.19
N ALA A 56 -13.88 -12.50 -3.98
CA ALA A 56 -12.50 -12.83 -3.58
C ALA A 56 -11.74 -11.58 -3.13
N TRP A 57 -11.01 -11.69 -2.03
CA TRP A 57 -10.12 -10.64 -1.53
C TRP A 57 -8.73 -10.77 -2.15
N ASN A 58 -8.23 -9.69 -2.73
CA ASN A 58 -6.87 -9.55 -3.22
C ASN A 58 -6.14 -8.47 -2.41
N SER A 59 -4.95 -8.81 -1.90
CA SER A 59 -4.07 -7.88 -1.18
C SER A 59 -3.02 -7.30 -2.12
N ILE A 60 -2.81 -5.99 -2.04
CA ILE A 60 -1.79 -5.25 -2.81
C ILE A 60 -0.98 -4.40 -1.82
N ALA A 61 0.34 -4.59 -1.79
CA ALA A 61 1.24 -3.73 -1.05
C ALA A 61 1.39 -2.40 -1.79
N LEU A 62 1.17 -1.28 -1.09
CA LEU A 62 1.37 0.07 -1.62
C LEU A 62 2.56 0.73 -0.90
N MET A 63 3.48 1.30 -1.66
CA MET A 63 4.63 2.06 -1.15
C MET A 63 4.34 3.56 -0.97
N GLY A 64 3.13 3.87 -0.47
CA GLY A 64 2.65 5.25 -0.29
C GLY A 64 2.32 5.96 -1.60
N GLY A 65 1.48 6.99 -1.50
CA GLY A 65 0.98 7.70 -2.66
C GLY A 65 -0.30 8.50 -2.38
N PHE A 66 -1.19 8.56 -3.36
CA PHE A 66 -2.48 9.23 -3.29
C PHE A 66 -3.58 8.34 -3.88
N ALA A 67 -4.76 8.40 -3.31
CA ALA A 67 -5.97 7.85 -3.92
C ALA A 67 -6.93 8.99 -4.24
N GLU A 68 -7.49 8.92 -5.43
CA GLU A 68 -8.57 9.76 -5.92
C GLU A 68 -9.76 8.86 -6.23
N VAL A 69 -10.93 9.34 -5.85
CA VAL A 69 -12.21 8.67 -6.05
C VAL A 69 -13.11 9.69 -6.72
N GLU A 70 -13.64 9.36 -7.88
CA GLU A 70 -14.54 10.22 -8.63
C GLU A 70 -15.58 9.35 -9.35
N ALA A 71 -16.87 9.56 -9.07
CA ALA A 71 -17.97 8.92 -9.82
C ALA A 71 -17.82 7.39 -10.03
N ASP A 72 -17.47 6.65 -8.97
CA ASP A 72 -17.18 5.20 -8.98
C ASP A 72 -15.88 4.75 -9.67
N ASP A 73 -15.05 5.69 -10.13
CA ASP A 73 -13.67 5.44 -10.54
C ASP A 73 -12.71 5.75 -9.38
N VAL A 74 -11.93 4.74 -8.98
CA VAL A 74 -10.89 4.84 -7.95
C VAL A 74 -9.53 4.78 -8.63
N THR A 75 -8.80 5.89 -8.61
CA THR A 75 -7.44 6.00 -9.15
C THR A 75 -6.45 6.09 -8.01
N VAL A 76 -5.54 5.13 -7.93
CA VAL A 76 -4.52 5.03 -6.89
C VAL A 76 -3.17 5.29 -7.55
N LEU A 77 -2.56 6.43 -7.23
CA LEU A 77 -1.25 6.85 -7.72
C LEU A 77 -0.21 6.52 -6.63
N VAL A 78 0.69 5.59 -6.88
CA VAL A 78 1.69 5.16 -5.89
C VAL A 78 3.10 5.22 -6.45
N ASN A 79 4.09 5.36 -5.57
CA ASN A 79 5.49 5.28 -5.97
C ASN A 79 5.94 3.86 -6.36
N GLY A 80 5.20 2.86 -5.88
CA GLY A 80 5.37 1.46 -6.22
C GLY A 80 4.24 0.64 -5.61
N ALA A 81 3.79 -0.39 -6.33
CA ALA A 81 2.84 -1.37 -5.82
C ALA A 81 3.27 -2.78 -6.20
N GLU A 82 3.06 -3.72 -5.28
CA GLU A 82 3.36 -5.13 -5.48
C GLU A 82 2.12 -5.94 -5.11
N LEU A 83 1.72 -6.86 -5.98
CA LEU A 83 0.64 -7.80 -5.70
C LEU A 83 1.09 -8.77 -4.61
N GLY A 84 0.27 -8.97 -3.58
CA GLY A 84 0.59 -9.88 -2.47
C GLY A 84 0.90 -11.32 -2.92
N LYS A 85 0.34 -11.75 -4.05
CA LYS A 85 0.62 -13.06 -4.67
C LYS A 85 2.02 -13.19 -5.27
N SER A 86 2.68 -12.07 -5.59
CA SER A 86 4.01 -12.03 -6.19
C SER A 86 5.12 -11.85 -5.13
N ILE A 87 4.74 -11.61 -3.87
CA ILE A 87 5.69 -11.40 -2.77
C ILE A 87 6.00 -12.76 -2.14
N ASP A 88 7.29 -13.11 -2.11
CA ASP A 88 7.74 -14.30 -1.39
C ASP A 88 7.84 -13.99 0.10
N ALA A 89 7.03 -14.70 0.90
CA ALA A 89 6.91 -14.48 2.34
C ALA A 89 8.26 -14.56 3.07
N THR A 90 9.13 -15.48 2.64
CA THR A 90 10.42 -15.72 3.31
C THR A 90 11.41 -14.59 3.04
N THR A 91 11.43 -14.05 1.81
CA THR A 91 12.24 -12.88 1.48
C THR A 91 11.75 -11.62 2.20
N ALA A 92 10.43 -11.42 2.28
CA ALA A 92 9.85 -10.26 2.94
C ALA A 92 10.13 -10.27 4.46
N GLU A 93 10.05 -11.44 5.12
CA GLU A 93 10.40 -11.58 6.54
C GLU A 93 11.89 -11.31 6.80
N ALA A 94 12.78 -11.82 5.94
CA ALA A 94 14.22 -11.55 6.03
C ALA A 94 14.55 -10.05 5.84
N GLU A 95 13.90 -9.38 4.89
CA GLU A 95 14.03 -7.93 4.69
C GLU A 95 13.53 -7.14 5.91
N LEU A 96 12.43 -7.56 6.53
CA LEU A 96 11.89 -6.92 7.73
C LEU A 96 12.86 -7.05 8.89
N GLU A 97 13.44 -8.23 9.11
CA GLU A 97 14.39 -8.46 10.20
C GLU A 97 15.66 -7.63 10.02
N GLN A 98 16.20 -7.55 8.80
CA GLN A 98 17.32 -6.67 8.48
C GLN A 98 16.98 -5.18 8.66
N ALA A 99 15.80 -4.75 8.21
CA ALA A 99 15.36 -3.37 8.36
C ALA A 99 15.13 -3.00 9.83
N LYS A 100 14.59 -3.93 10.64
CA LYS A 100 14.42 -3.76 12.08
C LYS A 100 15.76 -3.63 12.79
N ALA A 101 16.73 -4.49 12.46
CA ALA A 101 18.08 -4.41 13.01
C ALA A 101 18.76 -3.06 12.69
N LYS A 102 18.59 -2.55 11.46
CA LYS A 102 19.10 -1.23 11.06
C LYS A 102 18.43 -0.08 11.79
N VAL A 103 17.11 -0.14 12.03
CA VAL A 103 16.41 0.88 12.81
C VAL A 103 16.89 0.87 14.26
N SER A 104 17.02 -0.30 14.89
CA SER A 104 17.48 -0.42 16.27
C SER A 104 18.95 -0.06 16.48
N GLN A 105 19.82 -0.24 15.49
CA GLN A 105 21.20 0.28 15.54
C GLN A 105 21.26 1.82 15.51
N MET A 106 20.21 2.47 15.01
CA MET A 106 20.11 3.93 14.87
C MET A 106 19.19 4.54 15.96
N GLU A 107 18.62 3.73 16.85
CA GLU A 107 17.88 4.16 18.05
C GLU A 107 18.88 4.77 19.06
N GLY A 108 19.06 6.09 18.99
CA GLY A 108 19.92 6.85 19.90
C GLY A 108 20.75 7.93 19.23
N GLN A 109 20.85 7.92 17.90
CA GLN A 109 21.48 8.99 17.13
C GLN A 109 20.51 10.13 16.82
N GLU A 110 21.06 11.33 16.63
CA GLU A 110 20.35 12.53 16.21
C GLU A 110 19.47 12.27 14.97
N PRO A 111 18.43 13.09 14.71
CA PRO A 111 17.62 12.97 13.50
C PRO A 111 18.46 13.27 12.25
N SER A 112 19.20 12.26 11.78
CA SER A 112 20.00 12.30 10.55
C SER A 112 19.21 11.73 9.38
N THR A 113 19.56 12.12 8.15
CA THR A 113 18.93 11.62 6.92
C THR A 113 18.96 10.09 6.82
N GLU A 114 19.97 9.45 7.42
CA GLU A 114 20.12 7.99 7.48
C GLU A 114 19.04 7.32 8.34
N LYS A 115 18.64 7.94 9.45
CA LYS A 115 17.56 7.45 10.32
C LYS A 115 16.20 7.50 9.62
N ILE A 116 15.94 8.57 8.88
CA ILE A 116 14.72 8.72 8.06
C ILE A 116 14.68 7.63 6.98
N LYS A 117 15.79 7.39 6.29
CA LYS A 117 15.88 6.32 5.28
C LYS A 117 15.70 4.93 5.88
N ALA A 118 16.28 4.66 7.05
CA ALA A 118 16.11 3.40 7.76
C ALA A 118 14.64 3.18 8.16
N GLN A 119 13.98 4.21 8.69
CA GLN A 119 12.57 4.15 9.06
C GLN A 119 11.65 3.94 7.85
N GLN A 120 11.91 4.62 6.73
CA GLN A 120 11.18 4.42 5.48
C GLN A 120 11.34 3.00 4.95
N ASN A 121 12.56 2.45 5.00
CA ASN A 121 12.82 1.09 4.56
C ASN A 121 12.11 0.05 5.45
N PHE A 122 12.09 0.28 6.76
CA PHE A 122 11.33 -0.55 7.70
C PHE A 122 9.83 -0.53 7.41
N ASN A 123 9.25 0.65 7.18
CA ASN A 123 7.83 0.77 6.83
C ASN A 123 7.50 0.03 5.53
N ARG A 124 8.37 0.12 4.51
CA ARG A 124 8.23 -0.63 3.25
C ARG A 124 8.29 -2.15 3.46
N ALA A 125 9.31 -2.64 4.17
CA ALA A 125 9.46 -4.07 4.44
C ALA A 125 8.26 -4.62 5.25
N ARG A 126 7.75 -3.83 6.20
CA ARG A 126 6.55 -4.18 6.96
C ARG A 126 5.31 -4.29 6.07
N ALA A 127 5.09 -3.36 5.14
CA ALA A 127 3.96 -3.43 4.22
C ALA A 127 4.05 -4.65 3.29
N ARG A 128 5.24 -5.01 2.81
CA ARG A 128 5.45 -6.23 2.00
C ARG A 128 5.05 -7.50 2.75
N VAL A 129 5.53 -7.66 3.99
CA VAL A 129 5.16 -8.82 4.84
C VAL A 129 3.66 -8.85 5.11
N GLN A 130 3.05 -7.71 5.40
CA GLN A 130 1.60 -7.64 5.64
C GLN A 130 0.77 -7.98 4.40
N ALA A 131 1.27 -7.70 3.20
CA ALA A 131 0.57 -8.02 1.95
C ALA A 131 0.64 -9.50 1.57
N THR A 132 1.56 -10.26 2.18
CA THR A 132 1.70 -11.70 1.94
C THR A 132 0.71 -12.55 2.78
N LYS A 133 0.06 -11.94 3.76
CA LYS A 133 -0.96 -12.56 4.63
C LYS A 133 -2.38 -12.28 4.14
#